data_AF-A0A535W1L8-F1
#
_entry.id   AF-A0A535W1L8-F1
#
_cell.length_a   1.000
_cell.length_b   1.000
_cell.length_c   1.000
_cell.angle_alpha   90.00
_cell.angle_beta   90.00
_cell.angle_gamma   90.00
#
_symmetry.space_group_name_H-M   'P 1'
#
loop_
_entity.id
_entity.type
_entity.pdbx_description
1 polymer ?
#
loop_
_entity_poly.entity_id
_entity_poly.type
_entity_poly.pdbx_seq_one_letter_code
_entity_poly.pdbx_strand_id
1 'polypeptide(L)'
;DLHVRTLQAMFRRTGISQAMLATGTEGMPLDALTAARLARDGERPGEIRHMCSGYHAAFLLLARLHGWPADEYWLDDHPTQVAAREVVARSFGVSASKLVTSLDGCGVPTFAFPLRAIARAYAFLADPESVRSDDARAGLAGSVAVVRDAM
;
A
#
# COMPACT_ATOMS: atom_id res chain seq x y z
N ASP A 1 10.88 -12.98 12.46
CA ASP A 1 10.19 -11.86 11.81
C ASP A 1 9.34 -12.37 10.64
N LEU A 2 8.02 -12.32 10.77
CA LEU A 2 7.09 -12.76 9.72
C LEU A 2 7.05 -11.76 8.56
N HIS A 3 7.08 -10.46 8.85
CA HIS A 3 6.97 -9.37 7.88
C HIS A 3 8.08 -9.43 6.82
N VAL A 4 9.35 -9.47 7.25
CA VAL A 4 10.50 -9.54 6.33
C VAL A 4 10.48 -10.83 5.51
N ARG A 5 10.14 -11.97 6.12
CA ARG A 5 10.09 -13.26 5.40
C ARG A 5 9.03 -13.27 4.31
N THR A 6 7.86 -12.70 4.58
CA THR A 6 6.77 -12.57 3.59
C THR A 6 7.22 -11.73 2.41
N LEU A 7 7.79 -10.55 2.65
CA LEU A 7 8.28 -9.66 1.60
C LEU A 7 9.39 -10.28 0.77
N GLN A 8 10.38 -10.90 1.40
CA GLN A 8 11.46 -11.58 0.68
C GLN A 8 10.93 -12.75 -0.17
N ALA A 9 9.90 -13.47 0.30
CA ALA A 9 9.26 -14.51 -0.51
C ALA A 9 8.54 -13.93 -1.73
N MET A 10 7.86 -12.79 -1.59
CA MET A 10 7.24 -12.08 -2.71
C MET A 10 8.28 -11.64 -3.74
N PHE A 11 9.34 -10.96 -3.31
CA PHE A 11 10.44 -10.51 -4.19
C PHE A 11 11.13 -11.66 -4.92
N ARG A 12 11.40 -12.78 -4.23
CA ARG A 12 11.96 -13.98 -4.88
C ARG A 12 11.05 -14.57 -5.95
N ARG A 13 9.72 -14.60 -5.71
CA ARG A 13 8.76 -15.15 -6.68
C ARG A 13 8.59 -14.28 -7.92
N THR A 14 8.76 -12.97 -7.78
CA THR A 14 8.53 -12.02 -8.87
C THR A 14 9.79 -11.55 -9.57
N GLY A 15 10.96 -11.85 -9.01
CA GLY A 15 12.25 -11.39 -9.54
C GLY A 15 12.50 -9.90 -9.32
N ILE A 16 11.66 -9.22 -8.53
CA ILE A 16 11.85 -7.82 -8.16
C ILE A 16 12.94 -7.74 -7.09
N SER A 17 13.93 -6.87 -7.28
CA SER A 17 14.94 -6.61 -6.26
C SER A 17 14.35 -5.86 -5.07
N GLN A 18 14.60 -6.35 -3.85
CA GLN A 18 14.21 -5.65 -2.62
C GLN A 18 14.89 -4.28 -2.49
N ALA A 19 16.01 -4.05 -3.19
CA ALA A 19 16.72 -2.77 -3.21
C ALA A 19 15.95 -1.66 -3.95
N MET A 20 14.82 -1.99 -4.58
CA MET A 20 13.90 -1.01 -5.14
C MET A 20 12.93 -0.45 -4.10
N LEU A 21 12.92 -0.93 -2.87
CA LEU A 21 12.13 -0.29 -1.82
C LEU A 21 12.63 1.15 -1.62
N ALA A 22 11.70 2.08 -1.48
CA ALA A 22 12.01 3.52 -1.35
C ALA A 22 11.28 4.09 -0.12
N THR A 23 11.28 3.33 0.97
CA THR A 23 10.58 3.68 2.21
C THR A 23 11.46 4.45 3.21
N GLY A 24 12.79 4.44 3.02
CA GLY A 24 13.73 4.87 4.03
C GLY A 24 13.79 3.92 5.26
N THR A 25 14.56 4.32 6.27
CA THR A 25 14.85 3.50 7.46
C THR A 25 14.82 4.27 8.78
N GLU A 26 14.48 5.55 8.74
CA GLU A 26 14.50 6.40 9.93
C GLU A 26 13.46 5.93 10.96
N GLY A 27 13.87 5.76 12.21
CA GLY A 27 12.99 5.29 13.30
C GLY A 27 12.54 3.83 13.20
N MET A 28 13.08 3.04 12.28
CA MET A 28 12.65 1.65 12.04
C MET A 28 13.58 0.60 12.68
N PRO A 29 13.10 -0.62 12.96
CA PRO A 29 11.69 -1.04 12.93
C PRO A 29 10.91 -0.50 14.15
N LEU A 30 9.59 -0.38 14.02
CA LEU A 30 8.73 0.03 15.15
C LEU A 30 8.57 -1.04 16.24
N ASP A 31 8.74 -2.31 15.90
CA ASP A 31 8.66 -3.40 16.88
C ASP A 31 9.86 -3.35 17.83
N ALA A 32 9.60 -3.04 19.10
CA ALA A 32 10.64 -2.80 20.10
C ALA A 32 11.56 -4.01 20.32
N LEU A 33 11.03 -5.24 20.25
CA LEU A 33 11.82 -6.46 20.40
C LEU A 33 12.77 -6.65 19.21
N THR A 34 12.29 -6.41 18.00
CA THR A 34 13.12 -6.45 16.79
C THR A 34 14.16 -5.34 16.78
N ALA A 35 13.80 -4.12 17.18
CA ALA A 35 14.74 -2.99 17.28
C ALA A 35 15.86 -3.28 18.30
N ALA A 36 15.51 -3.76 19.50
CA ALA A 36 16.48 -4.15 20.53
C ALA A 36 17.39 -5.29 20.06
N ARG A 37 16.84 -6.27 19.32
CA ARG A 37 17.60 -7.36 18.71
C ARG A 37 18.63 -6.83 17.72
N LEU A 38 18.22 -5.99 16.76
CA LEU A 38 19.13 -5.40 15.76
C LEU A 38 20.23 -4.57 16.42
N ALA A 39 19.87 -3.73 17.40
CA ALA A 39 20.84 -2.90 18.13
C ALA A 39 21.87 -3.74 18.88
N ARG A 40 21.44 -4.80 19.57
CA ARG A 40 22.33 -5.74 20.27
C ARG A 40 23.26 -6.46 19.29
N ASP A 41 22.75 -6.81 18.12
CA ASP A 41 23.49 -7.57 17.09
C ASP A 41 24.34 -6.63 16.19
N GLY A 42 24.30 -5.31 16.40
CA GLY A 42 25.03 -4.32 15.61
C GLY A 42 24.49 -4.13 14.18
N GLU A 43 23.29 -4.63 13.90
CA GLU A 43 22.64 -4.54 12.60
C GLU A 43 21.89 -3.22 12.42
N ARG A 44 21.99 -2.63 11.22
CA ARG A 44 21.12 -1.52 10.82
C ARG A 44 19.83 -2.04 10.18
N PRO A 45 18.68 -1.37 10.40
CA PRO A 45 17.47 -1.70 9.67
C PRO A 45 17.66 -1.41 8.17
N GLY A 46 17.20 -2.32 7.32
CA GLY A 46 17.00 -2.03 5.90
C GLY A 46 15.58 -1.56 5.62
N GLU A 47 15.34 -1.01 4.43
CA GLU A 47 14.02 -0.49 3.99
C GLU A 47 12.91 -1.54 4.06
N ILE A 48 13.26 -2.82 3.88
CA ILE A 48 12.34 -3.95 4.06
C ILE A 48 11.73 -4.05 5.46
N ARG A 49 12.30 -3.36 6.46
CA ARG A 49 11.80 -3.30 7.84
C ARG A 49 10.97 -2.06 8.12
N HIS A 50 10.77 -1.18 7.14
CA HIS A 50 9.87 -0.05 7.28
C HIS A 50 8.41 -0.54 7.35
N MET A 51 7.57 0.08 8.17
CA MET A 51 6.16 -0.30 8.33
C MET A 51 5.37 -0.29 7.00
N CYS A 52 5.72 0.62 6.08
CA CYS A 52 5.11 0.74 4.75
C CYS A 52 5.76 -0.16 3.66
N SER A 53 6.78 -0.97 3.97
CA SER A 53 7.48 -1.78 2.97
C SER A 53 6.55 -2.80 2.25
N GLY A 54 5.50 -3.27 2.93
CA GLY A 54 4.42 -4.06 2.34
C GLY A 54 3.66 -3.33 1.23
N TYR A 55 3.32 -2.07 1.49
CA TYR A 55 2.61 -1.21 0.55
C TYR A 55 3.49 -0.86 -0.66
N HIS A 56 4.77 -0.53 -0.42
CA HIS A 56 5.74 -0.30 -1.49
C HIS A 56 6.01 -1.56 -2.33
N ALA A 57 6.04 -2.73 -1.70
CA ALA A 57 6.13 -3.99 -2.45
C ALA A 57 4.91 -4.19 -3.36
N ALA A 58 3.70 -3.85 -2.91
CA ALA A 58 2.49 -3.90 -3.75
C ALA A 58 2.58 -2.96 -4.97
N PHE A 59 3.14 -1.76 -4.79
CA PHE A 59 3.41 -0.83 -5.89
C PHE A 59 4.39 -1.36 -6.92
N LEU A 60 5.51 -1.95 -6.47
CA LEU A 60 6.48 -2.59 -7.35
C LEU A 60 5.86 -3.78 -8.10
N LEU A 61 5.03 -4.57 -7.43
CA LEU A 61 4.29 -5.67 -8.05
C LEU A 61 3.29 -5.18 -9.09
N LEU A 62 2.58 -4.08 -8.81
CA LEU A 62 1.65 -3.48 -9.75
C LEU A 62 2.38 -2.96 -10.99
N ALA A 63 3.50 -2.24 -10.81
CA ALA A 63 4.35 -1.80 -11.92
C ALA A 63 4.79 -2.99 -12.78
N ARG A 64 5.28 -4.06 -12.14
CA ARG A 64 5.74 -5.27 -12.82
C ARG A 64 4.62 -6.00 -13.58
N LEU A 65 3.40 -6.00 -13.04
CA LEU A 65 2.21 -6.61 -13.65
C LEU A 65 1.81 -5.88 -14.94
N HIS A 66 1.89 -4.54 -14.94
CA HIS A 66 1.52 -3.70 -16.08
C HIS A 66 2.68 -3.40 -17.04
N GLY A 67 3.89 -3.85 -16.73
CA GLY A 67 5.08 -3.54 -17.53
C GLY A 67 5.53 -2.08 -17.43
N TRP A 68 5.16 -1.40 -16.34
CA TRP A 68 5.63 -0.04 -16.05
C TRP A 68 7.04 -0.05 -15.48
N PRO A 69 7.76 1.09 -15.56
CA PRO A 69 9.02 1.27 -14.85
C PRO A 69 8.87 0.98 -13.36
N ALA A 70 9.92 0.43 -12.76
CA ALA A 70 9.94 0.08 -11.33
C ALA A 70 10.72 1.10 -10.49
N ASP A 71 11.50 1.95 -11.15
CA ASP A 71 12.09 3.15 -10.61
C ASP A 71 11.03 4.24 -10.42
N GLU A 72 11.26 5.09 -9.43
CA GLU A 72 10.44 6.29 -9.19
C GLU A 72 8.93 6.01 -9.00
N TYR A 73 8.54 4.76 -8.68
CA TYR A 73 7.14 4.38 -8.50
C TYR A 73 6.42 5.14 -7.40
N TRP A 74 7.16 5.83 -6.52
CA TRP A 74 6.66 6.66 -5.44
C TRP A 74 6.27 8.08 -5.88
N LEU A 75 6.67 8.52 -7.07
CA LEU A 75 6.30 9.82 -7.62
C LEU A 75 4.81 9.86 -8.01
N ASP A 76 4.15 11.00 -7.77
CA ASP A 76 2.70 11.16 -7.90
C ASP A 76 2.17 10.92 -9.33
N ASP A 77 2.99 11.22 -10.34
CA ASP A 77 2.68 11.04 -11.76
C ASP A 77 3.01 9.63 -12.28
N HIS A 78 3.70 8.81 -11.48
CA HIS A 78 3.99 7.44 -11.87
C HIS A 78 2.69 6.65 -12.07
N PRO A 79 2.57 5.82 -13.13
CA PRO A 79 1.35 5.07 -13.43
C PRO A 79 0.80 4.24 -12.25
N THR A 80 1.69 3.73 -11.40
CA THR A 80 1.33 3.04 -10.15
C THR A 80 0.58 3.93 -9.16
N GLN A 81 1.04 5.16 -8.92
CA GLN A 81 0.37 6.09 -8.01
C GLN A 81 -0.95 6.58 -8.61
N VAL A 82 -0.98 6.83 -9.93
CA VAL A 82 -2.22 7.17 -10.64
C VAL A 82 -3.26 6.05 -10.49
N ALA A 83 -2.88 4.80 -10.73
CA ALA A 83 -3.78 3.66 -10.59
C ALA A 83 -4.29 3.50 -9.15
N ALA A 84 -3.41 3.65 -8.15
CA ALA A 84 -3.79 3.59 -6.74
C ALA A 84 -4.79 4.71 -6.37
N ARG A 85 -4.52 5.94 -6.81
CA ARG A 85 -5.39 7.11 -6.61
C ARG A 85 -6.77 6.90 -7.21
N GLU A 86 -6.87 6.34 -8.42
CA GLU A 86 -8.14 6.01 -9.05
C GLU A 86 -8.94 4.96 -8.26
N VAL A 87 -8.29 3.90 -7.77
CA VAL A 87 -8.97 2.89 -6.95
C VAL A 87 -9.45 3.48 -5.62
N VAL A 88 -8.62 4.29 -4.96
CA VAL A 88 -9.00 4.98 -3.72
C VAL A 88 -10.19 5.90 -3.96
N ALA A 89 -10.16 6.72 -5.01
CA ALA A 89 -11.28 7.61 -5.35
C ALA A 89 -12.60 6.84 -5.52
N ARG A 90 -12.56 5.74 -6.30
CA ARG A 90 -13.72 4.87 -6.50
C ARG A 90 -14.21 4.24 -5.20
N SER A 91 -13.31 3.71 -4.35
CA SER A 91 -13.67 3.13 -3.05
C SER A 91 -14.40 4.11 -2.12
N PHE A 92 -14.14 5.41 -2.27
CA PHE A 92 -14.80 6.48 -1.53
C PHE A 92 -15.97 7.14 -2.27
N GLY A 93 -16.29 6.68 -3.49
CA GLY A 93 -17.39 7.21 -4.31
C GLY A 93 -17.17 8.64 -4.80
N VAL A 94 -15.91 9.04 -5.05
CA VAL A 94 -15.53 10.36 -5.54
C VAL A 94 -14.66 10.25 -6.81
N SER A 95 -14.47 11.35 -7.52
CA SER A 95 -13.49 11.41 -8.63
C SER A 95 -12.08 11.64 -8.10
N ALA A 96 -11.06 11.11 -8.79
CA ALA A 96 -9.67 11.30 -8.39
C ALA A 96 -9.26 12.78 -8.28
N SER A 97 -9.81 13.64 -9.14
CA SER A 97 -9.61 15.09 -9.11
C SER A 97 -10.11 15.80 -7.85
N LYS A 98 -10.96 15.15 -7.05
CA LYS A 98 -11.49 15.69 -5.79
C LYS A 98 -10.73 15.20 -4.56
N LEU A 99 -9.73 14.35 -4.75
CA LEU A 99 -8.92 13.86 -3.64
C LEU A 99 -8.01 14.99 -3.13
N VAL A 100 -8.01 15.15 -1.81
CA VAL A 100 -7.03 15.99 -1.13
C VAL A 100 -5.87 15.09 -0.72
N THR A 101 -4.68 15.39 -1.20
CA THR A 101 -3.47 14.59 -0.98
C THR A 101 -2.48 15.28 -0.04
N SER A 102 -1.67 14.46 0.62
CA SER A 102 -0.45 14.85 1.34
C SER A 102 0.61 13.77 1.09
N LEU A 103 1.84 13.97 1.57
CA LEU A 103 2.83 12.91 1.66
C LEU A 103 2.71 12.19 3.00
N ASP A 104 2.80 10.86 2.97
CA ASP A 104 3.00 10.02 4.15
C ASP A 104 4.50 10.01 4.55
N GLY A 105 4.82 9.54 5.75
CA GLY A 105 6.19 9.46 6.26
C GLY A 105 7.12 8.57 5.42
N CYS A 106 6.57 7.68 4.61
CA CYS A 106 7.32 6.86 3.64
C CYS A 106 7.53 7.53 2.27
N GLY A 107 7.02 8.74 2.05
CA GLY A 107 7.24 9.55 0.86
C GLY A 107 6.20 9.38 -0.26
N VAL A 108 5.25 8.45 -0.16
CA VAL A 108 4.18 8.26 -1.14
C VAL A 108 2.92 9.08 -0.79
N PRO A 109 2.02 9.35 -1.76
CA PRO A 109 0.77 10.06 -1.49
C PRO A 109 -0.15 9.35 -0.48
N THR A 110 -0.77 10.15 0.40
CA THR A 110 -1.87 9.77 1.30
C THR A 110 -3.07 10.69 1.10
N PHE A 111 -4.25 10.24 1.54
CA PHE A 111 -5.53 10.85 1.16
C PHE A 111 -6.36 11.29 2.38
N ALA A 112 -6.84 12.52 2.36
CA ALA A 112 -7.71 13.04 3.39
C ALA A 112 -9.19 12.86 3.03
N PHE A 113 -9.98 12.38 4.01
CA PHE A 113 -11.42 12.19 3.86
C PHE A 113 -12.18 12.63 5.12
N PRO A 114 -13.43 13.12 4.99
CA PRO A 114 -14.32 13.29 6.13
C PRO A 114 -14.57 11.95 6.84
N LEU A 115 -14.69 11.97 8.18
CA LEU A 115 -14.91 10.76 8.98
C LEU A 115 -16.11 9.91 8.49
N ARG A 116 -17.21 10.56 8.09
CA ARG A 116 -18.38 9.87 7.50
C ARG A 116 -18.06 9.09 6.22
N ALA A 117 -17.11 9.56 5.41
CA ALA A 117 -16.72 8.89 4.18
C ALA A 117 -15.84 7.68 4.50
N ILE A 118 -14.95 7.80 5.48
CA ILE A 118 -14.15 6.69 6.03
C ILE A 118 -15.08 5.59 6.57
N ALA A 119 -16.08 5.94 7.38
CA ALA A 119 -17.05 4.96 7.90
C ALA A 119 -17.78 4.19 6.79
N ARG A 120 -18.17 4.87 5.70
CA ARG A 120 -18.77 4.21 4.53
C ARG A 120 -17.80 3.32 3.75
N ALA A 121 -16.53 3.71 3.66
CA ALA A 121 -15.50 2.88 3.03
C ALA A 121 -15.25 1.60 3.84
N TYR A 122 -15.23 1.69 5.18
CA TYR A 122 -15.15 0.50 6.04
C TYR A 122 -16.41 -0.36 5.98
N ALA A 123 -17.61 0.22 5.89
CA ALA A 123 -18.83 -0.55 5.66
C ALA A 123 -18.78 -1.32 4.33
N PHE A 124 -18.26 -0.69 3.26
CA PHE A 124 -18.03 -1.34 1.98
C PHE A 124 -16.95 -2.43 2.07
N LEU A 125 -15.87 -2.22 2.83
CA LEU A 125 -14.87 -3.26 3.08
C LEU A 125 -15.48 -4.46 3.82
N ALA A 126 -16.36 -4.24 4.79
CA ALA A 126 -17.01 -5.30 5.57
C ALA A 126 -18.00 -6.11 4.71
N ASP A 127 -18.82 -5.43 3.92
CA ASP A 127 -19.79 -6.03 3.01
C ASP A 127 -19.70 -5.41 1.60
N PRO A 128 -18.79 -5.92 0.74
CA PRO A 128 -18.59 -5.38 -0.60
C PRO A 128 -19.79 -5.58 -1.53
N GLU A 129 -20.71 -6.50 -1.22
CA GLU A 129 -21.89 -6.77 -2.04
C GLU A 129 -23.09 -5.88 -1.65
N SER A 130 -23.02 -5.18 -0.51
CA SER A 130 -24.08 -4.26 -0.05
C SER A 130 -24.30 -3.03 -0.94
N VAL A 131 -23.34 -2.69 -1.83
CA VAL A 131 -23.47 -1.53 -2.72
C VAL A 131 -24.41 -1.84 -3.88
N ARG A 132 -25.19 -0.83 -4.27
CA ARG A 132 -26.09 -0.96 -5.42
C ARG A 132 -25.29 -1.18 -6.71
N SER A 133 -25.88 -1.86 -7.67
CA SER A 133 -25.24 -2.14 -8.98
C SER A 133 -24.92 -0.88 -9.80
N ASP A 134 -25.60 0.24 -9.53
CA ASP A 134 -25.35 1.55 -10.15
C ASP A 134 -24.27 2.38 -9.42
N ASP A 135 -23.75 1.89 -8.30
CA ASP A 135 -22.65 2.51 -7.57
C ASP A 135 -21.29 2.18 -8.22
N ALA A 136 -20.42 3.18 -8.36
CA ALA A 136 -19.08 3.00 -8.93
C ALA A 136 -18.23 1.96 -8.17
N ARG A 137 -18.55 1.70 -6.89
CA ARG A 137 -17.90 0.68 -6.05
C ARG A 137 -18.30 -0.75 -6.40
N ALA A 138 -19.42 -0.98 -7.09
CA ALA A 138 -19.85 -2.32 -7.45
C ALA A 138 -18.79 -3.08 -8.27
N GLY A 139 -18.07 -2.38 -9.16
CA GLY A 139 -16.97 -2.95 -9.94
C GLY A 139 -15.72 -3.31 -9.11
N LEU A 140 -15.66 -2.91 -7.83
CA LEU A 140 -14.58 -3.24 -6.90
C LEU A 140 -14.93 -4.40 -5.96
N ALA A 141 -16.19 -4.80 -5.87
CA ALA A 141 -16.69 -5.71 -4.83
C ALA A 141 -15.87 -7.00 -4.74
N GLY A 142 -15.60 -7.65 -5.88
CA GLY A 142 -14.81 -8.89 -5.91
C GLY A 142 -13.37 -8.71 -5.41
N SER A 143 -12.69 -7.65 -5.83
CA SER A 143 -11.31 -7.37 -5.37
C SER A 143 -11.27 -7.00 -3.89
N VAL A 144 -12.26 -6.25 -3.42
CA VAL A 144 -12.36 -5.85 -2.00
C VAL A 144 -12.68 -7.05 -1.12
N ALA A 145 -13.50 -8.00 -1.58
CA ALA A 145 -13.75 -9.25 -0.88
C ALA A 145 -12.46 -10.06 -0.68
N VAL A 146 -11.62 -10.18 -1.72
CA VAL A 146 -10.31 -10.84 -1.61
C VAL A 146 -9.41 -10.15 -0.58
N VAL A 147 -9.39 -8.82 -0.56
CA VAL A 147 -8.60 -8.07 0.44
C VAL A 147 -9.15 -8.28 1.84
N ARG A 148 -10.47 -8.17 2.04
CA ARG A 148 -11.14 -8.38 3.34
C ARG A 148 -10.84 -9.77 3.90
N ASP A 149 -10.96 -10.80 3.07
CA ASP A 149 -10.83 -12.19 3.52
C ASP A 149 -9.36 -12.59 3.81
N ALA A 150 -8.40 -11.77 3.38
CA ALA A 150 -6.97 -11.95 3.66
C ALA A 150 -6.51 -11.24 4.95
N MET A 151 -7.33 -10.35 5.52
CA MET A 151 -7.05 -9.61 6.76
C MET A 151 -7.51 -10.39 8.00
#